data_AF-A0A9X1Y123-F1
#
_entry.id   AF-A0A9X1Y123-F1
#
_cell.length_a   1.000
_cell.length_b   1.000
_cell.length_c   1.000
_cell.angle_alpha   90.00
_cell.angle_beta   90.00
_cell.angle_gamma   90.00
#
_symmetry.space_group_name_H-M   'P 1'
#
loop_
_entity.id
_entity.type
_entity.pdbx_description
1 polymer ?
#
loop_
_entity_poly.entity_id
_entity_poly.type
_entity_poly.pdbx_seq_one_letter_code
_entity_poly.pdbx_strand_id
1 'polypeptide(L)'
;MKRQYILIFTILSLFTQCKKSKIETLKQSKIEQIFAENNYDLGGNVKFELFSDSTYNLISTVKSPNYEKTEKFNGFCEVKNDTIYFKPFEFEYTDSEKAVIKNNFIEFISEKSSFRIEIKKNTFKTRNKLDFTKFKDYAIFTYKPENKNSEYKPYDINQTELEEIDRILTKSFEENKSKLKSKNEYVKQCRIVTNANNEIEIWINCYCKNKYDKSGFKYNLIQMNDGGKCNISIKINLTKKEYSELNIAGLA
;
A
#
# COMPACT_ATOMS: atom_id res chain seq x y z
N MET A 1 -26.01 65.62 61.54
CA MET A 1 -25.75 64.43 62.37
C MET A 1 -25.34 63.28 61.47
N LYS A 2 -24.21 62.64 61.79
CA LYS A 2 -23.62 61.49 61.07
C LYS A 2 -24.37 60.18 61.40
N ARG A 3 -24.52 59.30 60.41
CA ARG A 3 -24.60 57.83 60.53
C ARG A 3 -24.46 57.23 59.12
N GLN A 4 -23.25 56.88 58.70
CA GLN A 4 -22.58 55.56 58.80
C GLN A 4 -23.32 54.41 58.08
N TYR A 5 -22.68 53.99 56.98
CA TYR A 5 -22.50 52.67 56.35
C TYR A 5 -23.51 51.54 56.58
N ILE A 6 -23.83 50.81 55.50
CA ILE A 6 -23.28 49.45 55.24
C ILE A 6 -23.77 48.95 53.87
N LEU A 7 -22.81 48.63 53.00
CA LEU A 7 -23.00 47.80 51.80
C LEU A 7 -23.30 46.36 52.23
N ILE A 8 -24.34 45.73 51.68
CA ILE A 8 -24.45 44.28 51.63
C ILE A 8 -24.70 43.86 50.17
N PHE A 9 -23.64 43.34 49.57
CA PHE A 9 -23.66 42.55 48.34
C PHE A 9 -24.39 41.23 48.64
N THR A 10 -25.60 41.05 48.10
CA THR A 10 -26.22 39.72 47.98
C THR A 10 -25.96 39.18 46.58
N ILE A 11 -24.87 38.42 46.47
CA ILE A 11 -24.60 37.51 45.36
C ILE A 11 -25.67 36.42 45.41
N LEU A 12 -26.72 36.56 44.60
CA LEU A 12 -27.65 35.47 44.32
C LEU A 12 -27.01 34.56 43.27
N SER A 13 -26.17 33.65 43.74
CA SER A 13 -25.77 32.47 42.97
C SER A 13 -27.00 31.58 42.81
N LEU A 14 -27.74 31.79 41.71
CA LEU A 14 -28.71 30.81 41.21
C LEU A 14 -27.93 29.55 40.85
N PHE A 15 -28.00 28.56 41.74
CA PHE A 15 -27.63 27.17 41.49
C PHE A 15 -28.51 26.65 40.35
N THR A 16 -28.04 26.79 39.10
CA THR A 16 -28.49 25.90 38.03
C THR A 16 -27.97 24.52 38.38
N GLN A 17 -28.81 23.73 39.05
CA GLN A 17 -28.67 22.27 39.09
C GLN A 17 -28.65 21.78 37.64
N CYS A 18 -27.45 21.64 37.06
CA CYS A 18 -27.24 20.71 35.96
C CYS A 18 -27.57 19.32 36.51
N LYS A 19 -28.83 18.90 36.34
CA LYS A 19 -29.14 17.48 36.28
C LYS A 19 -28.19 16.91 35.23
N LYS A 20 -27.16 16.20 35.68
CA LYS A 20 -26.42 15.26 34.84
C LYS A 20 -27.45 14.24 34.38
N SER A 21 -28.14 14.54 33.28
CA SER A 21 -28.63 13.49 32.42
C SER A 21 -27.39 12.67 32.08
N LYS A 22 -27.34 11.44 32.57
CA LYS A 22 -26.54 10.39 31.95
C LYS A 22 -27.02 10.32 30.51
N ILE A 23 -26.47 11.17 29.65
CA ILE A 23 -26.27 10.80 28.27
C ILE A 23 -25.19 9.74 28.42
N GLU A 24 -25.61 8.48 28.57
CA GLU A 24 -24.83 7.40 28.01
C GLU A 24 -24.68 7.83 26.55
N THR A 25 -23.55 8.45 26.22
CA THR A 25 -23.05 8.46 24.85
C THR A 25 -23.07 6.99 24.49
N LEU A 26 -24.09 6.59 23.71
CA LEU A 26 -24.03 5.39 22.89
C LEU A 26 -22.64 5.47 22.28
N LYS A 27 -21.71 4.66 22.79
CA LYS A 27 -20.45 4.41 22.11
C LYS A 27 -20.91 3.81 20.80
N GLN A 28 -21.08 4.64 19.79
CA GLN A 28 -21.45 4.19 18.48
C GLN A 28 -20.34 3.21 18.11
N SER A 29 -20.66 1.91 18.10
CA SER A 29 -19.66 0.87 17.93
C SER A 29 -19.05 1.11 16.56
N LYS A 30 -17.80 1.57 16.52
CA LYS A 30 -17.14 1.89 15.26
C LYS A 30 -17.06 0.61 14.43
N ILE A 31 -17.60 0.66 13.22
CA ILE A 31 -17.70 -0.50 12.35
C ILE A 31 -16.41 -0.55 11.52
N GLU A 32 -15.73 -1.69 11.53
CA GLU A 32 -14.56 -1.89 10.66
C GLU A 32 -14.99 -1.94 9.19
N GLN A 33 -14.51 -0.97 8.42
CA GLN A 33 -14.78 -0.79 6.99
C GLN A 33 -13.70 -1.43 6.10
N ILE A 34 -12.44 -1.40 6.53
CA ILE A 34 -11.33 -2.11 5.87
C ILE A 34 -10.52 -2.84 6.94
N PHE A 35 -10.18 -4.09 6.64
CA PHE A 35 -9.12 -4.84 7.32
C PHE A 35 -8.11 -5.27 6.28
N ALA A 36 -6.84 -4.97 6.53
CA ALA A 36 -5.73 -5.37 5.69
C ALA A 36 -4.58 -5.92 6.54
N GLU A 37 -3.87 -6.90 6.01
CA GLU A 37 -2.80 -7.60 6.72
C GLU A 37 -1.70 -8.07 5.76
N ASN A 38 -0.45 -7.79 6.14
CA ASN A 38 0.72 -8.41 5.57
C ASN A 38 1.31 -9.40 6.56
N ASN A 39 1.66 -10.58 6.09
CA ASN A 39 2.40 -11.57 6.86
C ASN A 39 3.76 -11.77 6.20
N TYR A 40 4.84 -11.42 6.90
CA TYR A 40 6.22 -11.52 6.42
C TYR A 40 6.89 -12.81 6.87
N ASP A 41 6.10 -13.89 7.02
CA ASP A 41 6.56 -15.19 7.50
C ASP A 41 7.31 -15.05 8.84
N LEU A 42 8.64 -15.24 8.84
CA LEU A 42 9.47 -15.15 10.05
C LEU A 42 9.73 -13.70 10.50
N GLY A 43 9.48 -12.71 9.64
CA GLY A 43 9.74 -11.30 9.90
C GLY A 43 8.66 -10.58 10.71
N GLY A 44 7.51 -11.22 10.94
CA GLY A 44 6.38 -10.64 11.68
C GLY A 44 5.21 -10.25 10.77
N ASN A 45 4.42 -9.25 11.16
CA ASN A 45 3.21 -8.85 10.43
C ASN A 45 2.91 -7.35 10.55
N VAL A 46 2.08 -6.85 9.64
CA VAL A 46 1.47 -5.52 9.73
C VAL A 46 -0.03 -5.66 9.55
N LYS A 47 -0.81 -5.01 10.40
CA LYS A 47 -2.27 -4.97 10.35
C LYS A 47 -2.74 -3.54 10.25
N PHE A 48 -3.70 -3.28 9.36
CA PHE A 48 -4.36 -1.98 9.20
C PHE A 48 -5.86 -2.15 9.31
N GLU A 49 -6.48 -1.35 10.16
CA GLU A 49 -7.92 -1.30 10.37
C GLU A 49 -8.40 0.13 10.12
N LEU A 50 -9.44 0.27 9.30
CA LEU A 50 -10.14 1.54 9.07
C LEU A 50 -11.58 1.40 9.54
N PHE A 51 -12.06 2.40 10.28
CA PHE A 51 -13.38 2.38 10.90
C PHE A 51 -14.32 3.45 10.35
N SER A 52 -15.62 3.22 10.52
CA SER A 52 -16.72 4.08 10.06
C SER A 52 -16.75 5.49 10.65
N ASP A 53 -15.99 5.74 11.71
CA ASP A 53 -15.84 7.05 12.36
C ASP A 53 -14.60 7.82 11.85
N SER A 54 -14.06 7.42 10.69
CA SER A 54 -12.86 8.02 10.09
C SER A 54 -11.57 7.84 10.89
N THR A 55 -11.55 6.95 11.89
CA THR A 55 -10.31 6.57 12.59
C THR A 55 -9.65 5.37 11.91
N TYR A 56 -8.32 5.29 12.00
CA TYR A 56 -7.57 4.10 11.61
C TYR A 56 -6.63 3.66 12.73
N ASN A 57 -6.30 2.36 12.73
CA ASN A 57 -5.23 1.77 13.52
C ASN A 57 -4.28 1.03 12.57
N LEU A 58 -2.97 1.13 12.83
CA LEU A 58 -1.97 0.25 12.26
C LEU A 58 -1.12 -0.35 13.39
N ILE A 59 -0.95 -1.67 13.35
CA ILE A 59 -0.05 -2.39 14.25
C ILE A 59 1.02 -3.07 13.39
N SER A 60 2.28 -2.75 13.64
CA SER A 60 3.43 -3.38 13.00
C SER A 60 4.19 -4.18 14.04
N THR A 61 4.28 -5.49 13.84
CA THR A 61 5.08 -6.38 14.67
C THR A 61 6.26 -6.90 13.85
N VAL A 62 7.47 -6.57 14.25
CA VAL A 62 8.72 -7.08 13.66
C VAL A 62 9.25 -8.19 14.55
N LYS A 63 9.62 -9.32 13.94
CA LYS A 63 10.19 -10.48 14.63
C LYS A 63 11.55 -10.87 14.06
N SER A 64 12.40 -11.37 14.94
CA SER A 64 13.72 -11.94 14.67
C SER A 64 14.03 -12.95 15.78
N PRO A 65 15.00 -13.87 15.61
CA PRO A 65 15.20 -15.00 16.53
C PRO A 65 15.25 -14.63 18.02
N ASN A 66 15.81 -13.46 18.35
CA ASN A 66 15.96 -12.97 19.73
C ASN A 66 15.34 -11.57 19.93
N TYR A 67 14.44 -11.13 19.05
CA TYR A 67 13.90 -9.77 19.09
C TYR A 67 12.47 -9.71 18.56
N GLU A 68 11.61 -9.03 19.32
CA GLU A 68 10.26 -8.68 18.89
C GLU A 68 9.96 -7.23 19.26
N LYS A 69 9.49 -6.45 18.28
CA LYS A 69 9.04 -5.07 18.47
C LYS A 69 7.62 -4.94 17.93
N THR A 70 6.74 -4.32 18.70
CA THR A 70 5.41 -3.95 18.22
C THR A 70 5.23 -2.44 18.31
N GLU A 71 4.84 -1.84 17.21
CA GLU A 71 4.52 -0.42 17.09
C GLU A 71 3.05 -0.25 16.74
N LYS A 72 2.44 0.81 17.27
CA LYS A 72 1.04 1.13 17.04
C LYS A 72 0.92 2.57 16.59
N PHE A 73 0.22 2.78 15.49
CA PHE A 73 -0.05 4.09 14.91
C PHE A 73 -1.56 4.24 14.80
N ASN A 74 -2.10 5.33 15.35
CA ASN A 74 -3.52 5.61 15.27
C ASN A 74 -3.70 7.04 14.76
N GLY A 75 -4.76 7.28 14.01
CA GLY A 75 -5.01 8.61 13.48
C GLY A 75 -6.38 8.71 12.82
N PHE A 76 -6.56 9.80 12.08
CA PHE A 76 -7.78 10.07 11.34
C PHE A 76 -7.50 10.10 9.84
N CYS A 77 -8.52 9.80 9.07
CA CYS A 77 -8.47 9.91 7.63
C CYS A 77 -9.85 10.17 7.02
N GLU A 78 -9.84 10.67 5.80
CA GLU A 78 -11.02 10.87 4.98
C GLU A 78 -10.92 9.94 3.77
N VAL A 79 -11.95 9.12 3.51
CA VAL A 79 -12.00 8.28 2.31
C VAL A 79 -12.83 8.99 1.25
N LYS A 80 -12.24 9.20 0.07
CA LYS A 80 -12.96 9.65 -1.13
C LYS A 80 -12.71 8.65 -2.25
N ASN A 81 -13.78 8.01 -2.72
CA ASN A 81 -13.70 6.95 -3.72
C ASN A 81 -12.76 5.81 -3.26
N ASP A 82 -11.65 5.63 -3.97
CA ASP A 82 -10.60 4.64 -3.75
C ASP A 82 -9.38 5.24 -3.04
N THR A 83 -9.44 6.48 -2.57
CA THR A 83 -8.29 7.17 -1.96
C THR A 83 -8.56 7.48 -0.49
N ILE A 84 -7.62 7.09 0.36
CA ILE A 84 -7.56 7.42 1.79
C ILE A 84 -6.65 8.63 1.95
N TYR A 85 -7.15 9.71 2.56
CA TYR A 85 -6.39 10.92 2.87
C TYR A 85 -6.15 11.02 4.37
N PHE A 86 -4.89 10.97 4.80
CA PHE A 86 -4.52 11.05 6.22
C PHE A 86 -4.53 12.50 6.70
N LYS A 87 -5.19 12.77 7.82
CA LYS A 87 -5.38 14.12 8.38
C LYS A 87 -5.46 14.08 9.90
N PRO A 88 -5.07 15.17 10.61
CA PRO A 88 -4.42 16.37 10.09
C PRO A 88 -2.94 16.16 9.74
N PHE A 89 -2.37 15.01 10.07
CA PHE A 89 -0.99 14.64 9.80
C PHE A 89 -0.91 13.50 8.79
N GLU A 90 0.25 13.36 8.17
CA GLU A 90 0.57 12.23 7.31
C GLU A 90 0.59 10.90 8.08
N PHE A 91 0.52 9.79 7.34
CA PHE A 91 0.63 8.46 7.90
C PHE A 91 2.08 8.15 8.28
N GLU A 92 2.38 8.33 9.56
CA GLU A 92 3.73 8.27 10.17
C GLU A 92 4.53 6.99 9.87
N TYR A 93 3.88 5.85 9.63
CA TYR A 93 4.60 4.61 9.31
C TYR A 93 5.35 4.68 7.96
N THR A 94 4.92 5.55 7.04
CA THR A 94 5.53 5.64 5.68
C THR A 94 5.72 7.06 5.17
N ASP A 95 5.44 8.08 5.99
CA ASP A 95 5.37 9.50 5.60
C ASP A 95 4.42 9.70 4.39
N SER A 96 3.22 9.09 4.42
CA SER A 96 2.26 9.17 3.30
C SER A 96 1.10 10.09 3.61
N GLU A 97 0.90 11.14 2.81
CA GLU A 97 -0.31 11.99 2.89
C GLU A 97 -1.58 11.25 2.45
N LYS A 98 -1.44 10.28 1.55
CA LYS A 98 -2.56 9.49 1.00
C LYS A 98 -2.17 8.05 0.67
N ALA A 99 -3.18 7.20 0.58
CA ALA A 99 -3.06 5.84 0.07
C ALA A 99 -4.19 5.52 -0.92
N VAL A 100 -3.95 4.59 -1.84
CA VAL A 100 -4.93 4.20 -2.88
C VAL A 100 -5.32 2.74 -2.70
N ILE A 101 -6.62 2.46 -2.73
CA ILE A 101 -7.21 1.14 -2.60
C ILE A 101 -7.44 0.55 -3.99
N LYS A 102 -6.57 -0.36 -4.42
CA LYS A 102 -6.68 -1.02 -5.73
C LYS A 102 -6.06 -2.41 -5.74
N ASN A 103 -6.51 -3.27 -6.66
CA ASN A 103 -5.94 -4.61 -6.84
C ASN A 103 -5.86 -5.49 -5.56
N ASN A 104 -6.81 -5.30 -4.62
CA ASN A 104 -6.82 -5.91 -3.28
C ASN A 104 -5.67 -5.46 -2.35
N PHE A 105 -5.09 -4.28 -2.60
CA PHE A 105 -4.11 -3.66 -1.73
C PHE A 105 -4.50 -2.23 -1.37
N ILE A 106 -4.03 -1.76 -0.22
CA ILE A 106 -3.90 -0.34 0.08
C ILE A 106 -2.44 0.03 -0.21
N GLU A 107 -2.20 0.84 -1.24
CA GLU A 107 -0.87 1.29 -1.63
C GLU A 107 -0.60 2.69 -1.06
N PHE A 108 0.42 2.80 -0.20
CA PHE A 108 0.76 4.06 0.46
C PHE A 108 1.65 4.91 -0.45
N ILE A 109 1.21 6.14 -0.73
CA ILE A 109 1.86 7.01 -1.70
C ILE A 109 2.76 8.00 -0.94
N SER A 110 4.01 7.59 -0.71
CA SER A 110 5.11 8.49 -0.34
C SER A 110 6.28 8.40 -1.31
N GLU A 111 7.17 9.40 -1.27
CA GLU A 111 8.42 9.42 -2.05
C GLU A 111 9.40 8.33 -1.60
N LYS A 112 9.36 7.95 -0.32
CA LYS A 112 10.36 7.08 0.31
C LYS A 112 9.98 5.61 0.36
N SER A 113 8.71 5.26 0.10
CA SER A 113 8.22 3.91 0.35
C SER A 113 7.36 3.40 -0.78
N SER A 114 7.47 2.11 -1.13
CA SER A 114 6.52 1.40 -1.99
C SER A 114 5.70 0.39 -1.19
N PHE A 115 5.55 0.64 0.10
CA PHE A 115 4.78 -0.19 1.01
C PHE A 115 3.31 -0.24 0.60
N ARG A 116 2.76 -1.44 0.67
CA ARG A 116 1.33 -1.69 0.51
C ARG A 116 0.89 -2.84 1.38
N ILE A 117 -0.38 -2.83 1.77
CA ILE A 117 -0.96 -3.86 2.63
C ILE A 117 -2.12 -4.58 1.95
N GLU A 118 -2.15 -5.91 2.04
CA GLU A 118 -3.15 -6.73 1.37
C GLU A 118 -4.50 -6.66 2.09
N ILE A 119 -5.54 -6.31 1.36
CA ILE A 119 -6.90 -6.18 1.87
C ILE A 119 -7.53 -7.55 2.04
N LYS A 120 -7.99 -7.84 3.25
CA LYS A 120 -8.72 -9.06 3.60
C LYS A 120 -10.22 -8.83 3.71
N LYS A 121 -10.62 -7.62 4.08
CA LYS A 121 -12.01 -7.16 4.10
C LYS A 121 -12.09 -5.73 3.62
N ASN A 122 -13.06 -5.43 2.78
CA ASN A 122 -13.31 -4.07 2.29
C ASN A 122 -14.80 -3.88 1.99
N THR A 123 -15.36 -2.83 2.56
CA THR A 123 -16.76 -2.42 2.36
C THR A 123 -16.93 -1.36 1.26
N PHE A 124 -15.82 -0.76 0.79
CA PHE A 124 -15.82 0.24 -0.27
C PHE A 124 -15.80 -0.41 -1.65
N LYS A 125 -16.43 0.26 -2.63
CA LYS A 125 -16.32 -0.13 -4.04
C LYS A 125 -14.95 0.28 -4.58
N THR A 126 -14.09 -0.68 -4.90
CA THR A 126 -12.78 -0.41 -5.50
C THR A 126 -12.84 -0.34 -7.01
N ARG A 127 -12.00 0.52 -7.58
CA ARG A 127 -11.66 0.51 -9.01
C ARG A 127 -10.53 -0.49 -9.22
N ASN A 128 -10.47 -1.09 -10.42
CA ASN A 128 -9.38 -1.98 -10.86
C ASN A 128 -9.16 -3.19 -9.91
N LYS A 129 -9.89 -4.27 -10.19
CA LYS A 129 -9.76 -5.55 -9.48
C LYS A 129 -9.16 -6.60 -10.42
N LEU A 130 -7.89 -6.90 -10.20
CA LEU A 130 -7.19 -8.01 -10.84
C LEU A 130 -7.38 -9.30 -10.04
N ASP A 131 -7.52 -10.42 -10.75
CA ASP A 131 -7.48 -11.77 -10.18
C ASP A 131 -6.08 -12.37 -10.33
N PHE A 132 -5.38 -12.49 -9.21
CA PHE A 132 -4.04 -13.07 -9.13
C PHE A 132 -4.04 -14.60 -8.92
N THR A 133 -5.19 -15.28 -8.97
CA THR A 133 -5.27 -16.73 -8.73
C THR A 133 -4.34 -17.53 -9.65
N LYS A 134 -4.24 -17.12 -10.93
CA LYS A 134 -3.31 -17.69 -11.92
C LYS A 134 -1.94 -16.99 -11.95
N PHE A 135 -1.80 -15.84 -11.30
CA PHE A 135 -0.63 -14.96 -11.33
C PHE A 135 -0.02 -14.80 -9.93
N LYS A 136 0.06 -15.90 -9.17
CA LYS A 136 0.45 -15.87 -7.75
C LYS A 136 1.84 -15.30 -7.48
N ASP A 137 2.70 -15.33 -8.49
CA ASP A 137 4.08 -14.83 -8.46
C ASP A 137 4.21 -13.38 -8.97
N TYR A 138 3.10 -12.71 -9.31
CA TYR A 138 3.10 -11.33 -9.76
C TYR A 138 2.76 -10.37 -8.62
N ALA A 139 3.39 -9.21 -8.66
CA ALA A 139 3.12 -8.06 -7.81
C ALA A 139 3.16 -6.80 -8.68
N ILE A 140 2.04 -6.10 -8.79
CA ILE A 140 1.94 -4.88 -9.61
C ILE A 140 1.96 -3.66 -8.70
N PHE A 141 3.02 -2.86 -8.76
CA PHE A 141 3.16 -1.65 -7.96
C PHE A 141 2.82 -0.41 -8.79
N THR A 142 2.20 0.58 -8.17
CA THR A 142 2.04 1.90 -8.78
C THR A 142 3.40 2.49 -9.13
N TYR A 143 3.56 2.93 -10.38
CA TYR A 143 4.72 3.70 -10.78
C TYR A 143 4.73 5.05 -10.06
N LYS A 144 5.89 5.36 -9.47
CA LYS A 144 6.17 6.65 -8.85
C LYS A 144 7.30 7.30 -9.65
N PRO A 145 7.07 8.48 -10.25
CA PRO A 145 8.11 9.15 -11.00
C PRO A 145 9.21 9.64 -10.05
N GLU A 146 10.46 9.37 -10.41
CA GLU A 146 11.64 9.82 -9.63
C GLU A 146 11.86 11.33 -9.75
N ASN A 147 11.37 11.93 -10.83
CA ASN A 147 11.44 13.37 -11.07
C ASN A 147 10.07 13.91 -11.50
N LYS A 148 9.78 15.17 -11.14
CA LYS A 148 8.49 15.82 -11.45
C LYS A 148 8.27 16.05 -12.96
N ASN A 149 9.32 15.97 -13.75
CA ASN A 149 9.28 16.18 -15.20
C ASN A 149 9.17 14.86 -15.98
N SER A 150 8.91 13.74 -15.30
CA SER A 150 8.81 12.44 -15.96
C SER A 150 7.63 12.45 -16.92
N GLU A 151 7.91 12.10 -18.17
CA GLU A 151 6.87 11.96 -19.19
C GLU A 151 6.05 10.67 -19.00
N TYR A 152 6.52 9.77 -18.12
CA TYR A 152 5.81 8.54 -17.78
C TYR A 152 4.70 8.80 -16.76
N LYS A 153 3.52 8.26 -17.04
CA LYS A 153 2.36 8.33 -16.15
C LYS A 153 1.98 6.92 -15.68
N PRO A 154 1.56 6.72 -14.42
CA PRO A 154 1.08 5.42 -13.97
C PRO A 154 -0.15 4.99 -14.79
N TYR A 155 -0.20 3.71 -15.15
CA TYR A 155 -1.34 3.11 -15.86
C TYR A 155 -1.84 1.89 -15.09
N ASP A 156 -3.16 1.81 -14.89
CA ASP A 156 -3.79 0.67 -14.26
C ASP A 156 -4.33 -0.29 -15.33
N ILE A 157 -3.76 -1.49 -15.37
CA ILE A 157 -4.17 -2.53 -16.31
C ILE A 157 -5.47 -3.24 -15.88
N ASN A 158 -6.13 -3.86 -16.86
CA ASN A 158 -7.21 -4.81 -16.66
C ASN A 158 -6.74 -6.27 -16.73
N GLN A 159 -7.68 -7.21 -16.55
CA GLN A 159 -7.36 -8.64 -16.50
C GLN A 159 -6.82 -9.20 -17.83
N THR A 160 -7.38 -8.78 -18.96
CA THR A 160 -6.92 -9.21 -20.30
C THR A 160 -5.52 -8.70 -20.59
N GLU A 161 -5.21 -7.48 -20.15
CA GLU A 161 -3.87 -6.91 -20.25
C GLU A 161 -2.86 -7.69 -19.38
N LEU A 162 -3.23 -8.12 -18.16
CA LEU A 162 -2.39 -8.98 -17.31
C LEU A 162 -2.09 -10.34 -17.98
N GLU A 163 -3.10 -10.95 -18.60
CA GLU A 163 -2.94 -12.19 -19.35
C GLU A 163 -1.98 -12.02 -20.54
N GLU A 164 -2.11 -10.91 -21.27
CA GLU A 164 -1.24 -10.59 -22.41
C GLU A 164 0.21 -10.32 -21.97
N ILE A 165 0.39 -9.61 -20.85
CA ILE A 165 1.71 -9.39 -20.24
C ILE A 165 2.38 -10.74 -19.92
N ASP A 166 1.67 -11.67 -19.29
CA ASP A 166 2.23 -12.99 -18.96
C ASP A 166 2.55 -13.81 -20.21
N ARG A 167 1.73 -13.71 -21.27
CA ARG A 167 2.00 -14.36 -22.56
C ARG A 167 3.29 -13.85 -23.18
N ILE A 168 3.46 -12.52 -23.26
CA ILE A 168 4.68 -11.90 -23.82
C ILE A 168 5.90 -12.25 -22.95
N LEU A 169 5.76 -12.21 -21.62
CA LEU A 169 6.85 -12.59 -20.71
C LEU A 169 7.25 -14.06 -20.90
N THR A 170 6.27 -14.96 -21.07
CA THR A 170 6.54 -16.39 -21.33
C THR A 170 7.37 -16.58 -22.58
N LYS A 171 6.99 -15.92 -23.68
CA LYS A 171 7.75 -15.91 -24.92
C LYS A 171 9.20 -15.45 -24.70
N SER A 172 9.40 -14.35 -23.95
CA SER A 172 10.74 -13.85 -23.62
C SER A 172 11.60 -14.88 -22.89
N PHE A 173 11.03 -15.61 -21.93
CA PHE A 173 11.72 -16.68 -21.20
C PHE A 173 12.05 -17.88 -22.09
N GLU A 174 11.15 -18.27 -23.00
CA GLU A 174 11.36 -19.39 -23.92
C GLU A 174 12.49 -19.09 -24.91
N GLU A 175 12.51 -17.89 -25.49
CA GLU A 175 13.54 -17.44 -26.42
C GLU A 175 14.92 -17.31 -25.76
N ASN A 176 14.97 -17.08 -24.43
CA ASN A 176 16.20 -16.87 -23.67
C ASN A 176 16.51 -18.00 -22.66
N LYS A 177 15.92 -19.18 -22.84
CA LYS A 177 16.01 -20.33 -21.90
C LYS A 177 17.43 -20.81 -21.57
N SER A 178 18.41 -20.57 -22.45
CA SER A 178 19.82 -20.93 -22.21
C SER A 178 20.49 -20.00 -21.20
N LYS A 179 20.02 -18.76 -21.12
CA LYS A 179 20.56 -17.72 -20.23
C LYS A 179 19.77 -17.62 -18.92
N LEU A 180 18.51 -18.03 -18.91
CA LEU A 180 17.59 -17.85 -17.79
C LEU A 180 17.23 -19.17 -17.10
N LYS A 181 16.91 -19.10 -15.80
CA LYS A 181 16.15 -20.14 -15.11
C LYS A 181 14.71 -20.21 -15.63
N SER A 182 13.95 -21.23 -15.21
CA SER A 182 12.53 -21.34 -15.56
C SER A 182 11.73 -20.14 -15.05
N LYS A 183 10.77 -19.62 -15.83
CA LYS A 183 9.87 -18.52 -15.43
C LYS A 183 9.25 -18.74 -14.05
N ASN A 184 8.93 -19.99 -13.72
CA ASN A 184 8.26 -20.36 -12.46
C ASN A 184 9.18 -20.34 -11.24
N GLU A 185 10.49 -20.20 -11.43
CA GLU A 185 11.45 -19.98 -10.34
C GLU A 185 11.51 -18.53 -9.86
N TYR A 186 10.83 -17.61 -10.55
CA TYR A 186 10.85 -16.18 -10.21
C TYR A 186 9.54 -15.68 -9.65
N VAL A 187 9.62 -14.69 -8.78
CA VAL A 187 8.57 -13.69 -8.55
C VAL A 187 8.79 -12.50 -9.49
N LYS A 188 7.71 -11.80 -9.86
CA LYS A 188 7.72 -10.67 -10.80
C LYS A 188 7.15 -9.44 -10.14
N GLN A 189 7.93 -8.37 -10.08
CA GLN A 189 7.47 -7.05 -9.67
C GLN A 189 7.33 -6.18 -10.91
N CYS A 190 6.10 -5.75 -11.18
CA CYS A 190 5.74 -4.98 -12.37
C CYS A 190 5.43 -3.55 -11.97
N ARG A 191 5.89 -2.58 -12.78
CA ARG A 191 5.39 -1.21 -12.79
C ARG A 191 4.89 -0.91 -14.18
N ILE A 192 3.67 -0.39 -14.30
CA ILE A 192 3.05 -0.11 -15.60
C ILE A 192 2.92 1.40 -15.78
N VAL A 193 3.34 1.87 -16.94
CA VAL A 193 3.34 3.27 -17.30
C VAL A 193 2.80 3.47 -18.71
N THR A 194 2.32 4.68 -18.97
CA THR A 194 2.16 5.21 -20.31
C THR A 194 3.31 6.15 -20.60
N ASN A 195 4.00 5.97 -21.74
CA ASN A 195 5.12 6.85 -22.16
C ASN A 195 4.61 8.10 -22.93
N ALA A 196 5.53 8.96 -23.36
CA ALA A 196 5.20 10.19 -24.09
C ALA A 196 4.44 9.97 -25.41
N ASN A 197 4.61 8.79 -26.02
CA ASN A 197 3.92 8.38 -27.25
C ASN A 197 2.56 7.71 -26.98
N ASN A 198 2.08 7.73 -25.74
CA ASN A 198 0.89 7.02 -25.27
C ASN A 198 0.96 5.48 -25.40
N GLU A 199 2.17 4.92 -25.50
CA GLU A 199 2.35 3.48 -25.48
C GLU A 199 2.36 2.97 -24.03
N ILE A 200 1.79 1.78 -23.82
CA ILE A 200 1.74 1.14 -22.51
C ILE A 200 2.99 0.29 -22.35
N GLU A 201 3.85 0.68 -21.40
CA GLU A 201 5.06 -0.04 -21.04
C GLU A 201 4.95 -0.69 -19.67
N ILE A 202 5.49 -1.91 -19.56
CA ILE A 202 5.59 -2.65 -18.33
C ILE A 202 7.05 -2.88 -18.05
N TRP A 203 7.52 -2.40 -16.91
CA TRP A 203 8.85 -2.64 -16.41
C TRP A 203 8.77 -3.77 -15.40
N ILE A 204 9.34 -4.92 -15.74
CA ILE A 204 9.26 -6.14 -14.94
C ILE A 204 10.63 -6.47 -14.40
N ASN A 205 10.76 -6.43 -13.08
CA ASN A 205 11.89 -7.05 -12.41
C ASN A 205 11.48 -8.45 -11.96
N CYS A 206 12.25 -9.47 -12.35
CA CYS A 206 12.04 -10.84 -11.90
C CYS A 206 13.16 -11.25 -10.96
N TYR A 207 12.78 -11.84 -9.83
CA TYR A 207 13.68 -12.26 -8.76
C TYR A 207 13.47 -13.72 -8.44
N CYS A 208 14.55 -14.49 -8.25
CA CYS A 208 14.41 -15.87 -7.77
C CYS A 208 13.57 -15.94 -6.48
N LYS A 209 12.70 -16.94 -6.40
CA LYS A 209 11.87 -17.18 -5.22
C LYS A 209 12.73 -17.39 -3.98
N ASN A 210 12.47 -16.59 -2.95
CA ASN A 210 13.09 -16.77 -1.65
C ASN A 210 12.32 -17.84 -0.85
N LYS A 211 13.04 -18.83 -0.31
CA LYS A 211 12.45 -19.90 0.51
C LYS A 211 12.01 -19.42 1.90
N TYR A 212 12.64 -18.36 2.41
CA TYR A 212 12.43 -17.80 3.75
C TYR A 212 11.43 -16.65 3.77
N ASP A 213 11.16 -16.05 2.62
CA ASP A 213 10.17 -14.99 2.46
C ASP A 213 9.36 -15.27 1.19
N LYS A 214 8.24 -15.96 1.35
CA LYS A 214 7.43 -16.43 0.21
C LYS A 214 6.50 -15.34 -0.31
N SER A 215 6.25 -14.29 0.46
CA SER A 215 5.19 -13.33 0.17
C SER A 215 5.60 -11.86 0.26
N GLY A 216 6.74 -11.53 0.86
CA GLY A 216 7.24 -10.16 1.01
C GLY A 216 7.41 -9.41 -0.31
N PHE A 217 7.70 -10.12 -1.41
CA PHE A 217 7.71 -9.55 -2.77
C PHE A 217 6.38 -8.89 -3.17
N LYS A 218 5.28 -9.28 -2.54
CA LYS A 218 3.97 -8.68 -2.77
C LYS A 218 3.83 -7.35 -2.06
N TYR A 219 4.55 -7.11 -0.97
CA TYR A 219 4.26 -5.98 -0.08
C TYR A 219 5.24 -4.82 -0.22
N ASN A 220 6.48 -5.11 -0.63
CA ASN A 220 7.51 -4.10 -0.85
C ASN A 220 8.29 -4.41 -2.12
N LEU A 221 8.83 -3.37 -2.76
CA LEU A 221 9.81 -3.55 -3.82
C LEU A 221 11.05 -4.24 -3.27
N ILE A 222 11.53 -5.27 -3.98
CA ILE A 222 12.76 -5.96 -3.61
C ILE A 222 13.93 -5.04 -3.95
N GLN A 223 14.74 -4.72 -2.95
CA GLN A 223 16.05 -4.11 -3.11
C GLN A 223 17.08 -5.24 -3.14
N MET A 224 17.81 -5.38 -4.24
CA MET A 224 18.79 -6.45 -4.39
C MET A 224 20.22 -5.92 -4.48
N ASN A 225 21.11 -6.62 -3.76
CA ASN A 225 22.56 -6.40 -3.77
C ASN A 225 23.33 -7.51 -4.51
N ASP A 226 22.64 -8.58 -4.94
CA ASP A 226 23.27 -9.75 -5.57
C ASP A 226 22.98 -9.81 -7.09
N GLY A 227 23.91 -10.39 -7.85
CA GLY A 227 23.89 -10.43 -9.31
C GLY A 227 23.45 -11.78 -9.89
N GLY A 228 23.64 -11.92 -11.20
CA GLY A 228 23.45 -13.16 -11.93
C GLY A 228 22.01 -13.43 -12.37
N LYS A 229 21.78 -14.69 -12.77
CA LYS A 229 20.52 -15.16 -13.36
C LYS A 229 19.31 -15.06 -12.43
N CYS A 230 19.48 -14.68 -11.17
CA CYS A 230 18.37 -14.49 -10.23
C CYS A 230 17.82 -13.07 -10.20
N ASN A 231 18.41 -12.15 -10.97
CA ASN A 231 17.98 -10.76 -11.07
C ASN A 231 17.95 -10.36 -12.54
N ILE A 232 16.73 -10.28 -13.06
CA ILE A 232 16.52 -9.89 -14.44
C ILE A 232 15.53 -8.74 -14.51
N SER A 233 15.76 -7.81 -15.43
CA SER A 233 14.77 -6.82 -15.81
C SER A 233 14.38 -7.04 -17.27
N ILE A 234 13.08 -6.87 -17.55
CA ILE A 234 12.50 -6.99 -18.89
C ILE A 234 11.53 -5.82 -19.05
N LYS A 235 11.58 -5.16 -20.21
CA LYS A 235 10.58 -4.18 -20.60
C LYS A 235 9.62 -4.83 -21.60
N ILE A 236 8.32 -4.67 -21.39
CA ILE A 236 7.28 -5.07 -22.34
C ILE A 236 6.59 -3.82 -22.84
N ASN A 237 6.39 -3.70 -24.15
CA ASN A 237 5.51 -2.73 -24.76
C ASN A 237 4.20 -3.45 -25.12
N LEU A 238 3.14 -3.20 -24.35
CA LEU A 238 1.86 -3.89 -24.51
C LEU A 238 1.10 -3.41 -25.75
N THR A 239 1.27 -2.14 -26.12
CA THR A 239 0.69 -1.57 -27.34
C THR A 239 1.25 -2.27 -28.59
N LYS A 240 2.55 -2.51 -28.62
CA LYS A 240 3.25 -3.21 -29.72
C LYS A 240 3.27 -4.73 -29.59
N LYS A 241 2.89 -5.26 -28.41
CA LYS A 241 2.87 -6.69 -28.06
C LYS A 241 4.25 -7.36 -28.18
N GLU A 242 5.28 -6.64 -27.77
CA GLU A 242 6.68 -7.10 -27.84
C GLU A 242 7.40 -6.85 -26.51
N TYR A 243 8.49 -7.59 -26.30
CA TYR A 243 9.42 -7.33 -25.20
C TYR A 243 10.73 -6.79 -25.74
N SER A 244 11.43 -6.04 -24.89
CA SER A 244 12.72 -5.42 -25.15
C SER A 244 13.54 -5.38 -23.86
N GLU A 245 14.79 -4.93 -23.96
CA GLU A 245 15.65 -4.61 -22.80
C GLU A 245 15.71 -5.73 -21.75
N LEU A 246 15.91 -6.98 -22.19
CA LEU A 246 16.24 -8.07 -21.26
C LEU A 246 17.64 -7.83 -20.72
N ASN A 247 17.74 -7.44 -19.45
CA ASN A 247 19.00 -7.33 -18.73
C ASN A 247 19.09 -8.40 -17.66
N ILE A 248 20.25 -9.05 -17.56
CA ILE A 248 20.56 -10.02 -16.51
C ILE A 248 21.69 -9.42 -15.69
N ALA A 249 21.48 -9.23 -14.39
CA ALA A 249 22.48 -8.58 -13.54
C ALA A 249 23.84 -9.32 -13.63
N GLY A 250 24.94 -8.57 -13.75
CA GLY A 250 26.29 -9.14 -13.82
C GLY A 250 26.67 -9.80 -15.15
N LEU A 251 25.79 -9.77 -16.16
CA LEU A 251 26.14 -10.08 -17.56
C LEU A 251 26.09 -8.77 -18.34
N ALA A 252 27.27 -8.18 -18.59
CA ALA A 252 27.46 -7.06 -19.51
C ALA A 252 27.64 -7.58 -20.94
#